data_AF-A0A9P0YNG8-F1
#
_entry.id   AF-A0A9P0YNG8-F1
#
_cell.length_a   1.000
_cell.length_b   1.000
_cell.length_c   1.000
_cell.angle_alpha   90.00
_cell.angle_beta   90.00
_cell.angle_gamma   90.00
#
_symmetry.space_group_name_H-M   'P 1'
#
loop_
_entity.id
_entity.type
_entity.pdbx_description
1 polymer ?
#
loop_
_entity_poly.entity_id
_entity_poly.type
_entity_poly.pdbx_seq_one_letter_code
_entity_poly.pdbx_strand_id
1 'polypeptide(L)'
;MVELLLTYKLTTTEPIVMLLQCCRARKYQGQVHVSNMFNTTKVILNGTEEVFSDFKSRMAQRCEDGLSFTISSDTSNEGDINSGQIQLVTIEQITRMEEDGKHWVFGEIAGIESHKDWSYVSCVGCNRKVSPNGDTFQCITCNTSDAVLRYKVNVRVVDKMSHASFLLWDRE
;
A
#
# COMPACT_ATOMS: atom_id res chain seq x y z
N MET A 1 -1.12 -1.49 -6.47
CA MET A 1 -2.01 -2.56 -5.95
C MET A 1 -2.78 -1.94 -4.80
N VAL A 2 -4.08 -1.80 -4.93
CA VAL A 2 -4.92 -1.33 -3.82
C VAL A 2 -5.32 -2.58 -3.06
N GLU A 3 -4.60 -2.89 -1.98
CA GLU A 3 -5.10 -3.85 -0.99
C GLU A 3 -6.09 -3.09 -0.10
N LEU A 4 -7.37 -3.46 -0.21
CA LEU A 4 -8.43 -3.00 0.68
C LEU A 4 -8.22 -3.60 2.07
N LEU A 5 -7.36 -2.98 2.86
CA LEU A 5 -7.31 -3.19 4.31
C LEU A 5 -8.45 -2.40 4.95
N LEU A 6 -9.59 -3.08 5.13
CA LEU A 6 -10.64 -2.62 6.04
C LEU A 6 -10.07 -2.63 7.47
N THR A 7 -9.58 -1.49 7.94
CA THR A 7 -9.26 -1.32 9.37
C THR A 7 -9.98 -0.10 9.95
N TYR A 8 -10.93 -0.42 10.82
CA TYR A 8 -11.61 0.45 11.75
C TYR A 8 -10.55 1.21 12.60
N LYS A 9 -10.66 2.54 12.68
CA LYS A 9 -9.81 3.33 13.60
C LYS A 9 -10.16 2.93 15.03
N LEU A 10 -9.26 2.27 15.74
CA LEU A 10 -9.25 2.29 17.20
C LEU A 10 -8.31 3.42 17.63
N THR A 11 -8.86 4.50 18.15
CA THR A 11 -8.12 5.54 18.88
C THR A 11 -7.82 5.04 20.29
N THR A 12 -7.08 3.94 20.41
CA THR A 12 -6.69 3.37 21.70
C THR A 12 -5.19 3.58 21.91
N THR A 13 -4.83 4.17 23.05
CA THR A 13 -3.46 4.26 23.56
C THR A 13 -2.87 2.90 23.92
N GLU A 14 -3.71 1.86 23.95
CA GLU A 14 -3.32 0.47 24.18
C GLU A 14 -3.16 -0.32 22.88
N PRO A 15 -2.23 -1.29 22.85
CA PRO A 15 -2.07 -2.20 21.72
C PRO A 15 -3.35 -3.00 21.45
N ILE A 16 -3.74 -3.07 20.19
CA ILE A 16 -4.90 -3.83 19.72
C ILE A 16 -4.49 -5.29 19.62
N VAL A 17 -5.25 -6.17 20.28
CA VAL A 17 -5.06 -7.62 20.16
C VAL A 17 -6.10 -8.17 19.19
N MET A 18 -5.61 -8.89 18.17
CA MET A 18 -6.43 -9.49 17.13
C MET A 18 -6.39 -11.01 17.22
N LEU A 19 -7.57 -11.63 17.28
CA LEU A 19 -7.74 -13.06 17.13
C LEU A 19 -8.28 -13.35 15.73
N LEU A 20 -7.49 -14.02 14.90
CA LEU A 20 -7.93 -14.52 13.59
C LEU A 20 -8.36 -15.98 13.71
N GLN A 21 -9.58 -16.27 13.27
CA GLN A 21 -10.10 -17.63 13.15
C GLN A 21 -10.35 -17.98 11.69
N CYS A 22 -10.17 -19.27 11.34
CA CYS A 22 -10.42 -19.79 10.00
C CYS A 22 -9.65 -19.03 8.89
N CYS A 23 -8.41 -18.65 9.16
CA CYS A 23 -7.48 -18.07 8.19
C CYS A 23 -6.61 -19.16 7.54
N ARG A 24 -6.04 -18.85 6.38
CA ARG A 24 -5.10 -19.74 5.69
C ARG A 24 -3.68 -19.29 5.93
N ALA A 25 -2.91 -20.10 6.65
CA ALA A 25 -1.46 -19.95 6.74
C ALA A 25 -0.78 -20.61 5.53
N ARG A 26 0.20 -19.93 4.92
CA ARG A 26 1.06 -20.45 3.86
C ARG A 26 2.51 -20.10 4.16
N LYS A 27 3.43 -21.03 3.91
CA LYS A 27 4.87 -20.75 3.98
C LYS A 27 5.37 -20.34 2.60
N TYR A 28 5.97 -19.16 2.48
CA TYR A 28 6.58 -18.67 1.24
C TYR A 28 7.96 -18.08 1.59
N GLN A 29 8.99 -18.51 0.85
CA GLN A 29 10.39 -18.13 1.09
C GLN A 29 10.85 -18.19 2.57
N GLY A 30 10.42 -19.22 3.29
CA GLY A 30 10.76 -19.40 4.71
C GLY A 30 9.88 -18.63 5.70
N GLN A 31 9.12 -17.64 5.23
CA GLN A 31 8.22 -16.83 6.06
C GLN A 31 6.79 -17.41 6.05
N VAL A 32 6.05 -17.17 7.13
CA VAL A 32 4.65 -17.59 7.25
C VAL A 32 3.74 -16.41 6.94
N HIS A 33 2.94 -16.56 5.89
CA HIS A 33 1.94 -15.59 5.44
C HIS A 33 0.56 -16.08 5.85
N VAL A 34 -0.27 -15.17 6.34
CA VAL A 34 -1.67 -15.47 6.70
C VAL A 34 -2.58 -14.71 5.74
N SER A 35 -3.52 -15.42 5.14
CA SER A 35 -4.52 -14.87 4.21
C SER A 35 -5.93 -15.18 4.70
N ASN A 36 -6.89 -14.34 4.34
CA ASN A 36 -8.29 -14.63 4.60
C ASN A 36 -8.77 -15.80 3.71
N MET A 37 -9.76 -16.54 4.21
CA MET A 37 -10.53 -17.51 3.44
C MET A 37 -11.89 -16.88 3.19
N PHE A 38 -12.28 -16.76 1.92
CA PHE A 38 -13.55 -16.14 1.50
C PHE A 38 -14.72 -16.60 2.39
N ASN A 39 -15.39 -15.64 3.01
CA ASN A 39 -16.58 -15.77 3.85
C ASN A 39 -16.47 -16.62 5.14
N THR A 40 -15.29 -17.15 5.48
CA THR A 40 -15.12 -18.00 6.68
C THR A 40 -14.24 -17.34 7.74
N THR A 41 -13.29 -16.50 7.35
CA THR A 41 -12.39 -15.86 8.31
C THR A 41 -13.15 -14.92 9.23
N LYS A 42 -12.98 -15.13 10.54
CA LYS A 42 -13.50 -14.22 11.57
C LYS A 42 -12.33 -13.49 12.22
N VAL A 43 -12.50 -12.19 12.41
CA VAL A 43 -11.55 -11.32 13.08
C VAL A 43 -12.22 -10.77 14.33
N ILE A 44 -11.67 -11.09 15.50
CA ILE A 44 -12.15 -10.60 16.80
C ILE A 44 -11.08 -9.68 17.36
N LEU A 45 -11.50 -8.52 17.86
CA LEU A 45 -10.64 -7.41 18.17
C LEU A 45 -10.91 -6.96 19.58
N ASN A 46 -9.87 -6.98 20.42
CA ASN A 46 -10.00 -6.65 21.84
C ASN A 46 -11.20 -7.36 22.48
N GLY A 47 -11.30 -8.67 22.24
CA GLY A 47 -12.34 -9.47 22.87
C GLY A 47 -12.26 -9.39 24.40
N THR A 48 -13.39 -9.58 25.05
CA THR A 48 -13.49 -9.52 26.52
C THR A 48 -13.14 -10.85 27.19
N GLU A 49 -12.82 -11.87 26.40
CA GLU A 49 -12.46 -13.20 26.88
C GLU A 49 -11.08 -13.20 27.55
N GLU A 50 -10.90 -14.12 28.49
CA GLU A 50 -9.67 -14.27 29.29
C GLU A 50 -8.40 -14.41 28.43
N VAL A 51 -8.54 -15.00 27.23
CA VAL A 51 -7.46 -15.15 26.25
C VAL A 51 -6.83 -13.80 25.89
N PHE A 52 -7.63 -12.74 25.75
CA PHE A 52 -7.13 -11.41 25.40
C PHE A 52 -6.41 -10.75 26.58
N SER A 53 -6.94 -10.87 27.80
CA SER A 53 -6.31 -10.30 29.00
C SER A 53 -5.00 -11.03 29.38
N ASP A 54 -4.97 -12.35 29.27
CA ASP A 54 -3.77 -13.16 29.50
C ASP A 54 -2.69 -12.83 28.45
N PHE A 55 -3.07 -12.73 27.17
CA PHE A 55 -2.16 -12.31 26.11
C PHE A 55 -1.60 -10.91 26.33
N LYS A 56 -2.43 -9.92 26.66
CA LYS A 56 -1.98 -8.55 27.00
C LYS A 56 -1.00 -8.55 28.17
N SER A 57 -1.27 -9.32 29.22
CA SER A 57 -0.41 -9.42 30.41
C SER A 57 0.97 -10.00 30.08
N ARG A 58 1.02 -11.05 29.25
CA ARG A 58 2.29 -11.62 28.77
C ARG A 58 3.07 -10.69 27.83
N MET A 59 2.36 -9.88 27.03
CA MET A 59 2.98 -8.91 26.13
C MET A 59 3.57 -7.72 26.90
N ALA A 60 2.87 -7.23 27.92
CA ALA A 60 3.38 -6.16 28.79
C ALA A 60 4.68 -6.56 29.51
N GLN A 61 4.86 -7.84 29.83
CA GLN A 61 6.08 -8.37 30.43
C GLN A 61 7.26 -8.51 29.45
N ARG A 62 7.02 -8.43 28.13
CA ARG A 62 8.02 -8.59 27.08
C ARG A 62 8.46 -7.27 26.42
N CYS A 63 7.86 -6.15 26.80
CA CYS A 63 7.99 -4.88 26.10
C CYS A 63 8.80 -3.86 26.93
N GLU A 64 10.11 -4.02 26.98
CA GLU A 64 11.02 -2.87 27.15
C GLU A 64 11.51 -2.33 25.79
N ASP A 65 11.52 -3.17 24.75
CA ASP A 65 11.88 -2.79 23.39
C ASP A 65 10.65 -2.85 22.48
N GLY A 66 10.24 -1.69 21.96
CA GLY A 66 9.02 -1.49 21.18
C GLY A 66 8.85 -2.49 20.03
N LEU A 67 7.74 -3.22 20.05
CA LEU A 67 7.32 -4.11 18.96
C LEU A 67 6.90 -3.30 17.73
N SER A 68 7.70 -3.38 16.65
CA SER A 68 7.35 -2.83 15.34
C SER A 68 6.39 -3.77 14.58
N PHE A 69 5.33 -3.23 14.01
CA PHE A 69 4.50 -3.96 13.05
C PHE A 69 5.11 -3.87 11.65
N THR A 70 5.48 -5.01 11.06
CA THR A 70 5.85 -5.12 9.65
C THR A 70 4.64 -5.61 8.86
N ILE A 71 4.02 -4.73 8.06
CA ILE A 71 3.01 -5.12 7.06
C ILE A 71 3.77 -5.42 5.77
N SER A 72 4.06 -6.69 5.54
CA SER A 72 4.61 -7.16 4.26
C SER A 72 3.46 -7.23 3.24
N SER A 73 3.34 -6.24 2.37
CA SER A 73 2.58 -6.37 1.12
C SER A 73 3.57 -6.73 0.01
N ASP A 74 3.36 -7.87 -0.64
CA ASP A 74 4.11 -8.30 -1.81
C ASP A 74 3.76 -7.37 -2.99
N THR A 75 4.34 -6.18 -3.00
CA THR A 75 4.45 -5.35 -4.18
C THR A 75 5.86 -5.50 -4.72
N SER A 76 5.97 -5.80 -6.01
CA SER A 76 7.15 -6.21 -6.77
C SER A 76 8.27 -5.16 -6.89
N ASN A 77 8.52 -4.38 -5.84
CA ASN A 77 9.70 -3.53 -5.68
C ASN A 77 10.51 -4.06 -4.49
N GLU A 78 11.28 -5.13 -4.73
CA GLU A 78 12.05 -5.95 -3.78
C GLU A 78 13.21 -5.24 -3.04
N GLY A 79 13.13 -3.93 -2.78
CA GLY A 79 14.24 -3.16 -2.18
C GLY A 79 14.02 -2.65 -0.75
N ASP A 80 12.82 -2.19 -0.41
CA ASP A 80 12.71 -1.16 0.65
C ASP A 80 11.88 -1.56 1.88
N ILE A 81 11.38 -2.79 1.95
CA ILE A 81 10.57 -3.24 3.11
C ILE A 81 11.48 -3.72 4.27
N ASN A 82 12.72 -4.12 3.97
CA ASN A 82 13.68 -4.57 4.99
C ASN A 82 14.38 -3.43 5.77
N SER A 83 14.14 -2.15 5.43
CA SER A 83 14.82 -1.03 6.10
C SER A 83 14.00 -0.34 7.20
N GLY A 84 12.75 -0.74 7.45
CA GLY A 84 11.95 -0.20 8.57
C GLY A 84 11.63 1.29 8.50
N GLN A 85 11.69 1.93 7.33
CA GLN A 85 11.67 3.41 7.23
C GLN A 85 10.48 4.04 6.49
N ILE A 86 9.47 3.29 6.03
CA ILE A 86 8.31 3.92 5.37
C ILE A 86 7.26 4.30 6.40
N GLN A 87 7.11 5.60 6.66
CA GLN A 87 6.17 6.14 7.64
C GLN A 87 4.72 6.17 7.11
N LEU A 88 3.78 5.85 8.00
CA LEU A 88 2.35 6.02 7.76
C LEU A 88 1.92 7.44 8.12
N VAL A 89 1.30 8.14 7.17
CA VAL A 89 0.92 9.55 7.30
C VAL A 89 -0.51 9.80 6.80
N THR A 90 -1.16 10.85 7.27
CA THR A 90 -2.45 11.33 6.75
C THR A 90 -2.26 12.14 5.47
N ILE A 91 -3.34 12.34 4.72
CA ILE A 91 -3.32 13.22 3.55
C ILE A 91 -2.91 14.65 3.95
N GLU A 92 -3.41 15.15 5.08
CA GLU A 92 -3.02 16.47 5.59
C GLU A 92 -1.52 16.56 5.89
N GLN A 93 -0.93 15.52 6.49
CA GLN A 93 0.49 15.48 6.80
C GLN A 93 1.35 15.49 5.54
N ILE A 94 1.06 14.62 4.57
CA ILE A 94 1.85 14.56 3.33
C ILE A 94 1.72 15.84 2.50
N THR A 95 0.57 16.52 2.53
CA THR A 95 0.40 17.82 1.85
C THR A 95 1.20 18.97 2.49
N ARG A 96 1.69 18.81 3.72
CA ARG A 96 2.51 19.80 4.44
C ARG A 96 3.99 19.50 4.39
N MET A 97 4.40 18.34 3.86
CA MET A 97 5.81 17.98 3.73
C MET A 97 6.45 18.79 2.61
N GLU A 98 7.65 19.29 2.85
CA GLU A 98 8.44 20.04 1.86
C GLU A 98 9.47 19.16 1.14
N GLU A 99 9.82 18.02 1.74
CA GLU A 99 10.80 17.08 1.21
C GLU A 99 10.11 15.89 0.53
N ASP A 100 10.65 15.48 -0.63
CA ASP A 100 10.18 14.31 -1.35
C ASP A 100 10.53 13.02 -0.58
N GLY A 101 9.56 12.14 -0.40
CA GLY A 101 9.72 10.91 0.37
C GLY A 101 8.75 9.80 0.00
N LYS A 102 9.06 8.59 0.45
CA LYS A 102 8.15 7.44 0.35
C LYS A 102 7.31 7.36 1.62
N HIS A 103 6.00 7.41 1.46
CA HIS A 103 5.05 7.39 2.56
C HIS A 103 3.88 6.47 2.27
N TRP A 104 3.30 5.89 3.32
CA TRP A 104 2.03 5.20 3.25
C TRP A 104 0.90 6.16 3.62
N VAL A 105 -0.17 6.17 2.83
CA VAL A 105 -1.38 6.96 3.11
C VAL A 105 -2.59 6.04 3.13
N PHE A 106 -3.41 6.16 4.17
CA PHE A 106 -4.73 5.53 4.21
C PHE A 106 -5.79 6.47 3.67
N GLY A 107 -6.51 6.03 2.64
CA GLY A 107 -7.64 6.76 2.10
C GLY A 107 -8.51 5.90 1.18
N GLU A 108 -9.70 6.41 0.90
CA GLU A 108 -10.68 5.82 -0.01
C GLU A 108 -10.62 6.55 -1.36
N ILE A 109 -10.65 5.80 -2.46
CA ILE A 109 -10.75 6.40 -3.80
C ILE A 109 -12.19 6.91 -3.97
N ALA A 110 -12.37 8.23 -3.84
CA ALA A 110 -13.66 8.88 -4.00
C ALA A 110 -14.02 9.14 -5.47
N GLY A 111 -13.04 9.13 -6.37
CA GLY A 111 -13.29 9.32 -7.80
C GLY A 111 -12.06 9.11 -8.66
N ILE A 112 -12.30 8.82 -9.93
CA ILE A 112 -11.28 8.74 -10.98
C ILE A 112 -11.50 9.94 -11.90
N GLU A 113 -10.46 10.74 -12.12
CA GLU A 113 -10.53 11.86 -13.05
C GLU A 113 -10.50 11.32 -14.49
N SER A 114 -11.61 11.46 -15.20
CA SER A 114 -11.83 10.85 -16.53
C SER A 114 -11.58 11.78 -17.72
N HIS A 115 -11.13 13.02 -17.47
CA HIS A 115 -10.98 14.04 -18.49
C HIS A 115 -9.67 13.91 -19.29
N LYS A 116 -9.59 12.88 -20.16
CA LYS A 116 -8.50 12.60 -21.11
C LYS A 116 -7.12 12.38 -20.42
N ASP A 117 -6.19 11.73 -21.11
CA ASP A 117 -4.81 11.46 -20.63
C ASP A 117 -4.62 10.43 -19.51
N TRP A 118 -5.57 9.51 -19.34
CA TRP A 118 -5.44 8.26 -18.54
C TRP A 118 -4.36 7.27 -19.00
N SER A 119 -3.70 7.57 -20.12
CA SER A 119 -2.66 6.72 -20.71
C SER A 119 -1.63 7.55 -21.46
N TYR A 120 -0.42 7.03 -21.59
CA TYR A 120 0.64 7.63 -22.38
C TYR A 120 1.36 6.56 -23.19
N VAL A 121 1.88 6.95 -24.36
CA VAL A 121 2.74 6.07 -25.15
C VAL A 121 4.14 6.11 -24.55
N SER A 122 4.68 4.94 -24.24
CA SER A 122 5.92 4.75 -23.50
C SER A 122 6.86 3.80 -24.22
N CYS A 123 8.16 3.91 -23.94
CA CYS A 123 9.16 2.96 -24.43
C CYS A 123 9.03 1.64 -23.68
N VAL A 124 9.03 0.51 -24.40
CA VAL A 124 8.97 -0.83 -23.79
C VAL A 124 10.15 -1.09 -22.84
N GLY A 125 11.34 -0.56 -23.16
CA GLY A 125 12.57 -0.85 -22.40
C GLY A 125 12.84 0.04 -21.18
N CYS A 126 12.26 1.24 -21.11
CA CYS A 126 12.55 2.17 -20.00
C CYS A 126 11.32 2.88 -19.43
N ASN A 127 10.11 2.57 -19.91
CA ASN A 127 8.82 3.08 -19.45
C ASN A 127 8.64 4.62 -19.55
N ARG A 128 9.63 5.33 -20.09
CA ARG A 128 9.57 6.77 -20.33
C ARG A 128 8.66 7.08 -21.52
N LYS A 129 8.00 8.23 -21.46
CA LYS A 129 7.18 8.74 -22.57
C LYS A 129 8.03 8.88 -23.84
N VAL A 130 7.50 8.39 -24.95
CA VAL A 130 8.13 8.53 -26.28
C VAL A 130 7.52 9.71 -27.03
N SER A 131 8.31 10.27 -27.95
CA SER A 131 7.87 11.36 -28.82
C SER A 131 7.54 10.84 -30.21
N PRO A 132 6.54 11.40 -30.89
CA PRO A 132 6.29 11.09 -32.29
C PRO A 132 7.48 11.53 -33.16
N ASN A 133 7.88 10.66 -34.10
CA ASN A 133 8.86 10.94 -35.14
C ASN A 133 8.30 10.41 -36.47
N GLY A 134 7.67 11.31 -37.23
CA GLY A 134 6.90 10.95 -38.42
C GLY A 134 5.73 10.02 -38.06
N ASP A 135 5.66 8.88 -38.74
CA ASP A 135 4.63 7.85 -38.54
C ASP A 135 4.96 6.86 -37.41
N THR A 136 6.07 7.07 -36.71
CA THR A 136 6.56 6.19 -35.64
C THR A 136 6.74 6.94 -34.32
N PHE A 137 7.02 6.21 -33.25
CA PHE A 137 7.47 6.77 -31.99
C PHE A 137 8.96 6.56 -31.83
N GLN A 138 9.65 7.45 -31.11
CA GLN A 138 11.07 7.27 -30.80
C GLN A 138 11.37 7.55 -29.33
N CYS A 139 12.07 6.61 -28.71
CA CYS A 139 12.67 6.81 -27.40
C CYS A 139 14.09 7.37 -27.55
N ILE A 140 14.33 8.59 -27.06
CA ILE A 140 15.67 9.21 -27.09
C ILE A 140 16.66 8.43 -26.20
N THR A 141 16.19 7.90 -25.06
CA THR A 141 17.04 7.21 -24.09
C THR A 141 17.50 5.82 -24.58
N CYS A 142 16.62 5.06 -25.23
CA CYS A 142 16.92 3.69 -25.68
C CYS A 142 17.24 3.60 -27.18
N ASN A 143 17.03 4.68 -27.94
CA ASN A 143 17.16 4.71 -29.41
C ASN A 143 16.37 3.60 -30.12
N THR A 144 15.15 3.32 -29.65
CA THR A 144 14.21 2.34 -30.24
C THR A 144 12.89 3.01 -30.59
N SER A 145 12.17 2.41 -31.55
CA SER A 145 10.79 2.74 -31.90
C SER A 145 9.75 1.87 -31.19
N ASP A 146 10.17 0.94 -30.33
CA ASP A 146 9.27 0.05 -29.61
C ASP A 146 8.48 0.83 -28.56
N ALA A 147 7.18 0.96 -28.82
CA ALA A 147 6.28 1.78 -28.04
C ALA A 147 5.05 0.99 -27.57
N VAL A 148 4.64 1.21 -26.33
CA VAL A 148 3.47 0.58 -25.70
C VAL A 148 2.66 1.62 -24.93
N LEU A 149 1.34 1.49 -24.99
CA LEU A 149 0.41 2.30 -24.21
C LEU A 149 0.46 1.84 -22.74
N ARG A 150 0.73 2.77 -21.82
CA ARG A 150 0.72 2.53 -20.37
C ARG A 150 -0.28 3.43 -19.67
N TYR A 151 -0.86 2.94 -18.58
CA TYR A 151 -1.80 3.71 -17.78
C TYR A 151 -1.10 4.76 -16.88
N LYS A 152 -1.74 5.91 -16.77
CA LYS A 152 -1.42 7.00 -15.85
C LYS A 152 -2.76 7.57 -15.37
N VAL A 153 -3.28 7.03 -14.28
CA VAL A 153 -4.63 7.34 -13.79
C VAL A 153 -4.55 8.33 -12.64
N ASN A 154 -5.19 9.49 -12.79
CA ASN A 154 -5.35 10.43 -11.69
C ASN A 154 -6.61 10.05 -10.87
N VAL A 155 -6.43 9.85 -9.57
CA VAL A 155 -7.49 9.44 -8.65
C VAL A 155 -7.61 10.44 -7.52
N ARG A 156 -8.84 10.81 -7.17
CA ARG A 156 -9.11 11.57 -5.95
C ARG A 156 -9.24 10.59 -4.78
N VAL A 157 -8.39 10.76 -3.78
CA VAL A 157 -8.41 9.97 -2.55
C VAL A 157 -8.84 10.86 -1.40
N VAL A 158 -9.74 10.36 -0.56
CA VAL A 158 -10.22 11.03 0.64
C VAL A 158 -9.81 10.24 1.87
N ASP A 159 -9.40 10.93 2.92
CA ASP A 159 -9.26 10.36 4.26
C ASP A 159 -10.28 11.03 5.21
N LYS A 160 -10.19 10.76 6.52
CA LYS A 160 -11.16 11.31 7.48
C LYS A 160 -11.10 12.83 7.62
N MET A 161 -10.00 13.48 7.22
CA MET A 161 -9.71 14.88 7.53
C MET A 161 -9.44 15.72 6.28
N SER A 162 -9.08 15.10 5.16
CA SER A 162 -8.66 15.79 3.94
C SER A 162 -8.87 14.93 2.69
N HIS A 163 -8.56 15.51 1.54
CA HIS A 163 -8.57 14.86 0.24
C HIS A 163 -7.39 15.35 -0.60
N ALA A 164 -6.88 14.47 -1.48
CA ALA A 164 -5.82 14.81 -2.41
C ALA A 164 -5.94 13.99 -3.71
N SER A 165 -5.30 14.49 -4.77
CA SER A 165 -5.19 13.77 -6.04
C SER A 165 -3.89 12.96 -6.05
N PHE A 166 -3.99 11.68 -6.39
CA PHE A 166 -2.87 10.75 -6.49
C PHE A 166 -2.76 10.24 -7.92
N LEU A 167 -1.52 10.03 -8.36
CA LEU A 167 -1.23 9.50 -9.68
C LEU A 167 -0.86 8.01 -9.59
N LEU A 168 -1.70 7.15 -10.17
CA LEU A 168 -1.46 5.72 -10.27
C LEU A 168 -0.85 5.39 -11.63
N TRP A 169 0.36 4.87 -11.59
CA TRP A 169 1.03 4.33 -12.78
C TRP A 169 0.65 2.87 -12.99
N ASP A 170 0.71 2.44 -14.24
CA ASP A 170 0.58 1.04 -14.60
C ASP A 170 1.56 0.16 -13.81
N ARG A 171 1.14 -1.04 -13.44
CA ARG A 171 2.07 -2.04 -12.92
C ARG A 171 2.72 -2.69 -14.13
N GLU A 172 4.04 -2.87 -14.07
CA GLU A 172 4.80 -3.52 -15.14
C GLU A 172 4.16 -4.82 -15.63
#